data_AF-A0A9P0IFQ1-F1
#
_entry.id   AF-A0A9P0IFQ1-F1
#
_cell.length_a   1.000
_cell.length_b   1.000
_cell.length_c   1.000
_cell.angle_alpha   90.00
_cell.angle_beta   90.00
_cell.angle_gamma   90.00
#
_symmetry.space_group_name_H-M   'P 1'
#
loop_
_entity.id
_entity.type
_entity.pdbx_description
1 polymer ?
#
loop_
_entity_poly.entity_id
_entity_poly.type
_entity_poly.pdbx_seq_one_letter_code
_entity_poly.pdbx_strand_id
1 'polypeptide(L)'
;MIKTEEEDPVVQEIPVFLSQALAQNLYIYQYPVRPANRDWKDVKVVNACVKPRNKMVRLEVGLDTYSDRYCSSKGEQIALNTDGQQESSWHIKEKDKSQYFKHGVMDKIVYESSAPGTETQHYAVAILQDKELHCTPIQGIIQMRPSYSYYDKQDKRKTDKNKADSEDEEKEPEAQQVTVKFARQETEVSKKAKEKSYETIAQRINEEPWFDALWKSSETDHAELERLKLFSATSSDGSALTVRAKEYVRALVPAPPEDEADIAPTKRPSPHEQIKEILMRAKLMTFNDLRSLVRTEEGPLTPAALLSALSGAACCVRGLWAARSADLYTRALPVPARLLCAARDHVLYLFTQHSYIDRRKVAAAVRLPPAEVLEIIRSVAKFNPNTGWELIIPPDLAFEAKYPEVVQRQNLYWEARQRMFNEMLIGENIPKRQRKKSQRDSVSSDTMMSPKPRCNSVTEEESDKKRHKNKSATGSGKRTRNTSSSSVQDAT
;
A
#
# COMPACT_ATOMS: atom_id res chain seq x y z
N MET A 1 22.38 -27.93 17.15
CA MET A 1 23.43 -27.04 16.60
C MET A 1 22.78 -26.23 15.51
N ILE A 2 22.90 -24.90 15.56
CA ILE A 2 22.59 -24.04 14.40
C ILE A 2 23.79 -24.17 13.46
N LYS A 3 23.58 -24.33 12.16
CA LYS A 3 24.66 -24.10 11.20
C LYS A 3 24.96 -22.60 11.25
N THR A 4 26.16 -22.21 11.68
CA THR A 4 26.74 -20.97 11.19
C THR A 4 26.77 -21.07 9.67
N GLU A 5 26.06 -20.16 9.00
CA GLU A 5 26.20 -19.98 7.57
C GLU A 5 27.64 -19.50 7.33
N GLU A 6 28.34 -20.15 6.42
CA GLU A 6 29.72 -19.80 6.10
C GLU A 6 29.69 -18.42 5.42
N GLU A 7 30.43 -17.45 5.97
CA GLU A 7 30.38 -16.06 5.53
C GLU A 7 30.87 -15.95 4.08
N ASP A 8 29.95 -15.74 3.14
CA ASP A 8 30.23 -15.55 1.72
C ASP A 8 31.09 -14.29 1.53
N PRO A 9 32.40 -14.41 1.22
CA PRO A 9 33.33 -13.30 1.32
C PRO A 9 33.20 -12.40 0.10
N VAL A 10 33.16 -11.08 0.31
CA VAL A 10 33.09 -10.10 -0.78
C VAL A 10 34.34 -10.19 -1.66
N VAL A 11 34.22 -10.87 -2.80
CA VAL A 11 35.32 -11.11 -3.76
C VAL A 11 35.71 -9.82 -4.49
N GLN A 12 34.73 -8.96 -4.80
CA GLN A 12 34.95 -7.71 -5.52
C GLN A 12 33.83 -6.70 -5.23
N GLU A 13 34.21 -5.46 -4.94
CA GLU A 13 33.31 -4.30 -4.95
C GLU A 13 33.36 -3.62 -6.32
N ILE A 14 32.20 -3.15 -6.81
CA ILE A 14 32.03 -2.49 -8.11
C ILE A 14 31.18 -1.23 -7.87
N PRO A 15 31.71 0.00 -8.06
CA PRO A 15 30.90 1.21 -7.99
C PRO A 15 29.89 1.26 -9.12
N VAL A 16 28.68 1.72 -8.81
CA VAL A 16 27.56 1.83 -9.77
C VAL A 16 27.19 3.30 -9.94
N PHE A 17 27.35 3.81 -11.16
CA PHE A 17 27.07 5.19 -11.54
C PHE A 17 25.81 5.29 -12.40
N LEU A 18 25.17 6.47 -12.42
CA LEU A 18 23.98 6.75 -13.22
C LEU A 18 24.27 7.89 -14.21
N SER A 19 24.42 7.58 -15.50
CA SER A 19 24.40 8.60 -16.55
C SER A 19 22.95 8.95 -16.92
N GLN A 20 22.70 10.25 -17.08
CA GLN A 20 21.42 10.77 -17.57
C GLN A 20 21.53 11.38 -18.99
N ALA A 21 22.74 11.47 -19.55
CA ALA A 21 23.01 12.24 -20.78
C ALA A 21 22.26 11.72 -22.02
N LEU A 22 21.90 10.44 -22.05
CA LEU A 22 21.09 9.82 -23.10
C LEU A 22 19.71 9.33 -22.62
N ALA A 23 19.28 9.62 -21.39
CA ALA A 23 18.08 9.01 -20.80
C ALA A 23 16.77 9.24 -21.59
N GLN A 24 16.66 10.37 -22.32
CA GLN A 24 15.51 10.67 -23.19
C GLN A 24 15.67 10.20 -24.65
N ASN A 25 16.87 9.75 -25.03
CA ASN A 25 17.25 9.47 -26.42
C ASN A 25 17.71 8.01 -26.65
N LEU A 26 17.97 7.23 -25.60
CA LEU A 26 18.45 5.86 -25.69
C LEU A 26 17.29 4.87 -25.92
N TYR A 27 17.35 4.11 -27.02
CA TYR A 27 16.37 3.10 -27.39
C TYR A 27 17.03 1.73 -27.63
N ILE A 28 16.39 0.65 -27.18
CA ILE A 28 16.83 -0.72 -27.48
C ILE A 28 16.08 -1.22 -28.73
N TYR A 29 16.83 -1.51 -29.80
CA TYR A 29 16.32 -2.07 -31.05
C TYR A 29 16.45 -3.59 -31.00
N GLN A 30 15.35 -4.30 -30.79
CA GLN A 30 15.28 -5.76 -30.83
C GLN A 30 14.93 -6.24 -32.25
N TYR A 31 15.53 -7.35 -32.68
CA TYR A 31 15.26 -7.97 -33.98
C TYR A 31 14.81 -9.44 -33.80
N PRO A 32 13.55 -9.71 -33.41
CA PRO A 32 13.12 -11.05 -32.94
C PRO A 32 13.24 -12.19 -33.97
N VAL A 33 13.42 -11.86 -35.25
CA VAL A 33 13.57 -12.81 -36.37
C VAL A 33 15.01 -12.95 -36.87
N ARG A 34 15.98 -12.28 -36.25
CA ARG A 34 17.41 -12.33 -36.63
C ARG A 34 18.22 -13.01 -35.52
N PRO A 35 19.01 -14.07 -35.81
CA PRO A 35 19.80 -14.75 -34.79
C PRO A 35 20.96 -13.87 -34.32
N ALA A 36 21.29 -13.94 -33.03
CA ALA A 36 22.28 -13.06 -32.38
C ALA A 36 23.71 -13.19 -32.95
N ASN A 37 24.03 -14.27 -33.65
CA ASN A 37 25.32 -14.48 -34.32
C ASN A 37 25.44 -13.81 -35.70
N ARG A 38 24.45 -13.01 -36.12
CA ARG A 38 24.51 -12.17 -37.33
C ARG A 38 24.38 -10.70 -36.92
N ASP A 39 25.52 -10.03 -36.75
CA ASP A 39 25.57 -8.63 -36.37
C ASP A 39 25.17 -7.67 -37.53
N TRP A 40 25.14 -6.37 -37.24
CA TRP A 40 24.69 -5.34 -38.19
C TRP A 40 25.81 -4.65 -38.99
N LYS A 41 27.05 -5.17 -38.97
CA LYS A 41 28.20 -4.53 -39.64
C LYS A 41 28.11 -4.54 -41.16
N ASP A 42 27.88 -5.72 -41.73
CA ASP A 42 27.76 -5.93 -43.19
C ASP A 42 26.48 -5.31 -43.79
N VAL A 43 25.67 -4.61 -42.99
CA VAL A 43 24.30 -4.21 -43.34
C VAL A 43 24.24 -2.75 -43.79
N LYS A 44 24.20 -2.56 -45.11
CA LYS A 44 24.04 -1.23 -45.73
C LYS A 44 22.63 -0.66 -45.51
N VAL A 45 22.44 0.13 -44.45
CA VAL A 45 21.23 0.95 -44.30
C VAL A 45 21.26 2.08 -45.34
N VAL A 46 20.24 2.15 -46.18
CA VAL A 46 20.07 3.10 -47.29
C VAL A 46 19.26 4.32 -46.88
N ASN A 47 18.27 4.15 -46.01
CA ASN A 47 17.53 5.24 -45.38
C ASN A 47 17.08 4.85 -43.96
N ALA A 48 16.87 5.84 -43.10
CA ALA A 48 16.27 5.67 -41.79
C ALA A 48 15.28 6.81 -41.54
N CYS A 49 14.10 6.49 -41.00
CA CYS A 49 13.07 7.46 -40.67
C CYS A 49 12.52 7.20 -39.26
N VAL A 50 12.11 8.26 -38.55
CA VAL A 50 11.58 8.20 -37.18
C VAL A 50 10.28 8.98 -37.03
N LYS A 51 9.42 8.52 -36.12
CA LYS A 51 8.25 9.24 -35.59
C LYS A 51 8.43 9.43 -34.07
N PRO A 52 9.01 10.56 -33.63
CA PRO A 52 9.44 10.71 -32.23
C PRO A 52 8.33 10.62 -31.19
N ARG A 53 7.09 11.06 -31.49
CA ARG A 53 5.98 11.07 -30.53
C ARG A 53 5.37 9.67 -30.37
N ASN A 54 5.12 8.98 -31.47
CA ASN A 54 4.62 7.60 -31.46
C ASN A 54 5.74 6.54 -31.25
N LYS A 55 6.99 6.97 -31.05
CA LYS A 55 8.19 6.12 -30.82
C LYS A 55 8.40 5.05 -31.91
N MET A 56 8.09 5.37 -33.16
CA MET A 56 8.28 4.43 -34.30
C MET A 56 9.54 4.75 -35.09
N VAL A 57 10.17 3.71 -35.65
CA VAL A 57 11.35 3.77 -36.52
C VAL A 57 11.15 2.87 -37.73
N ARG A 58 11.63 3.31 -38.89
CA ARG A 58 11.69 2.56 -40.13
C ARG A 58 13.12 2.62 -40.68
N LEU A 59 13.67 1.47 -41.06
CA LEU A 59 14.99 1.36 -41.68
C LEU A 59 14.87 0.69 -43.05
N GLU A 60 15.38 1.32 -44.10
CA GLU A 60 15.53 0.69 -45.41
C GLU A 60 16.92 0.06 -45.51
N VAL A 61 16.99 -1.25 -45.56
CA VAL A 61 18.23 -2.04 -45.68
C VAL A 61 18.43 -2.43 -47.13
N GLY A 62 19.54 -2.01 -47.73
CA GLY A 62 19.90 -2.39 -49.09
C GLY A 62 20.26 -3.87 -49.19
N LEU A 63 19.88 -4.49 -50.31
CA LEU A 63 20.29 -5.85 -50.68
C LEU A 63 21.45 -5.79 -51.68
N ASP A 64 22.34 -6.78 -51.60
CA ASP A 64 23.30 -7.02 -52.68
C ASP A 64 22.61 -7.79 -53.82
N THR A 65 22.25 -7.05 -54.87
CA THR A 65 21.60 -7.58 -56.07
C THR A 65 22.56 -8.36 -56.99
N TYR A 66 23.87 -8.29 -56.74
CA TYR A 66 24.90 -9.02 -57.51
C TYR A 66 25.32 -10.34 -56.86
N SER A 67 24.83 -10.62 -55.64
CA SER A 67 25.12 -11.86 -54.92
C SER A 67 24.48 -13.08 -55.60
N ASP A 68 25.20 -14.21 -55.64
CA ASP A 68 24.67 -15.53 -56.08
C ASP A 68 23.39 -15.98 -55.35
N ARG A 69 23.10 -15.35 -54.20
CA ARG A 69 21.93 -15.62 -53.36
C ARG A 69 20.70 -14.78 -53.74
N TYR A 70 20.84 -13.84 -54.68
CA TYR A 70 19.78 -12.98 -55.17
C TYR A 70 19.29 -13.48 -56.55
N CYS A 71 17.97 -13.55 -56.73
CA CYS A 71 17.35 -14.01 -57.97
C CYS A 71 16.78 -12.80 -58.72
N SER A 72 17.54 -12.28 -59.70
CA SER A 72 17.20 -11.03 -60.41
C SER A 72 15.79 -11.07 -61.00
N SER A 73 15.43 -12.11 -61.75
CA SER A 73 14.10 -12.23 -62.38
C SER A 73 12.94 -12.19 -61.38
N LYS A 74 13.13 -12.70 -60.15
CA LYS A 74 12.13 -12.59 -59.06
C LYS A 74 12.15 -11.19 -58.43
N GLY A 75 13.31 -10.56 -58.30
CA GLY A 75 13.45 -9.17 -57.85
C GLY A 75 12.79 -8.18 -58.80
N GLU A 76 13.00 -8.34 -60.11
CA GLU A 76 12.34 -7.64 -61.21
C GLU A 76 10.82 -7.86 -61.14
N GLN A 77 10.36 -9.11 -61.01
CA GLN A 77 8.94 -9.42 -60.90
C GLN A 77 8.27 -8.76 -59.68
N ILE A 78 8.95 -8.71 -58.52
CA ILE A 78 8.43 -8.04 -57.32
C ILE A 78 8.35 -6.51 -57.53
N ALA A 79 9.37 -5.89 -58.14
CA ALA A 79 9.36 -4.47 -58.43
C ALA A 79 8.30 -4.10 -59.48
N LEU A 80 8.21 -4.84 -60.58
CA LEU A 80 7.18 -4.69 -61.62
C LEU A 80 5.76 -4.80 -61.06
N ASN A 81 5.54 -5.72 -60.12
CA ASN A 81 4.27 -5.85 -59.41
C ASN A 81 3.95 -4.66 -58.48
N THR A 82 4.97 -4.06 -57.88
CA THR A 82 4.84 -3.02 -56.84
C THR A 82 4.71 -1.62 -57.43
N ASP A 83 5.57 -1.30 -58.41
CA ASP A 83 5.69 0.02 -59.03
C ASP A 83 5.13 0.08 -60.45
N GLY A 84 4.94 -1.07 -61.09
CA GLY A 84 4.36 -1.20 -62.43
C GLY A 84 5.39 -1.33 -63.55
N GLN A 85 4.87 -1.53 -64.75
CA GLN A 85 5.65 -1.35 -65.97
C GLN A 85 6.06 0.13 -66.08
N GLN A 86 7.35 0.39 -66.28
CA GLN A 86 7.87 1.74 -66.45
C GLN A 86 7.49 2.27 -67.83
N GLU A 87 6.52 3.17 -67.89
CA GLU A 87 6.18 3.89 -69.12
C GLU A 87 7.24 4.94 -69.46
N SER A 88 7.48 5.18 -70.75
CA SER A 88 8.46 6.15 -71.22
C SER A 88 8.08 7.58 -70.80
N SER A 89 9.06 8.34 -70.30
CA SER A 89 8.93 9.58 -69.50
C SER A 89 8.20 10.79 -70.14
N TRP A 90 7.50 10.66 -71.26
CA TRP A 90 6.95 11.81 -72.02
C TRP A 90 5.58 12.33 -71.54
N HIS A 91 4.80 11.56 -70.79
CA HIS A 91 3.46 11.98 -70.31
C HIS A 91 3.20 11.73 -68.80
N ILE A 92 4.24 11.45 -68.02
CA ILE A 92 4.10 11.17 -66.57
C ILE A 92 4.00 12.47 -65.78
N LYS A 93 2.89 12.65 -65.03
CA LYS A 93 2.72 13.76 -64.08
C LYS A 93 3.70 13.60 -62.92
N GLU A 94 4.28 14.69 -62.42
CA GLU A 94 5.37 14.63 -61.41
C GLU A 94 5.03 13.87 -60.11
N LYS A 95 3.74 13.69 -59.83
CA LYS A 95 3.21 12.96 -58.67
C LYS A 95 3.63 11.48 -58.63
N ASP A 96 3.92 10.86 -59.78
CA ASP A 96 4.30 9.44 -59.90
C ASP A 96 5.81 9.17 -59.74
N LYS A 97 6.63 10.19 -59.47
CA LYS A 97 8.10 10.05 -59.32
C LYS A 97 8.57 9.21 -58.11
N SER A 98 7.66 8.63 -57.33
CA SER A 98 7.94 7.88 -56.09
C SER A 98 7.81 6.36 -56.23
N GLN A 99 8.62 5.77 -57.12
CA GLN A 99 8.83 4.32 -57.17
C GLN A 99 9.41 3.83 -55.83
N TYR A 100 8.89 2.71 -55.33
CA TYR A 100 9.32 2.05 -54.09
C TYR A 100 10.72 1.42 -54.27
N PHE A 101 10.92 0.78 -55.42
CA PHE A 101 12.15 0.12 -55.86
C PHE A 101 12.78 0.90 -57.02
N LYS A 102 13.66 1.86 -56.70
CA LYS A 102 14.17 2.87 -57.65
C LYS A 102 14.96 2.29 -58.83
N HIS A 103 15.51 1.09 -58.69
CA HIS A 103 16.32 0.42 -59.70
C HIS A 103 15.53 -0.64 -60.52
N GLY A 104 14.20 -0.68 -60.40
CA GLY A 104 13.37 -1.65 -61.14
C GLY A 104 13.50 -3.11 -60.67
N VAL A 105 14.21 -3.35 -59.56
CA VAL A 105 14.42 -4.64 -58.91
C VAL A 105 14.26 -4.49 -57.39
N MET A 106 13.97 -5.57 -56.68
CA MET A 106 13.89 -5.57 -55.21
C MET A 106 15.27 -5.32 -54.57
N ASP A 107 15.69 -4.06 -54.53
CA ASP A 107 17.01 -3.57 -54.09
C ASP A 107 17.12 -3.38 -52.56
N LYS A 108 16.03 -3.56 -51.82
CA LYS A 108 15.95 -3.30 -50.39
C LYS A 108 14.92 -4.14 -49.64
N ILE A 109 15.12 -4.27 -48.33
CA ILE A 109 14.14 -4.74 -47.34
C ILE A 109 13.84 -3.58 -46.39
N VAL A 110 12.56 -3.29 -46.14
CA VAL A 110 12.15 -2.34 -45.12
C VAL A 110 11.99 -3.07 -43.79
N TYR A 111 12.63 -2.60 -42.73
CA TYR A 111 12.31 -2.95 -41.35
C TYR A 111 11.47 -1.85 -40.71
N GLU A 112 10.47 -2.25 -39.94
CA GLU A 112 9.53 -1.34 -39.28
C GLU A 112 9.31 -1.74 -37.82
N SER A 113 9.24 -0.75 -36.94
CA SER A 113 9.14 -0.95 -35.50
C SER A 113 7.72 -1.26 -35.04
N SER A 114 7.60 -2.20 -34.11
CA SER A 114 6.45 -2.37 -33.23
C SER A 114 6.87 -2.11 -31.77
N ALA A 115 6.09 -1.31 -31.03
CA ALA A 115 6.30 -1.15 -29.60
C ALA A 115 5.74 -2.38 -28.85
N PRO A 116 6.51 -3.05 -27.96
CA PRO A 116 6.07 -4.28 -27.30
C PRO A 116 5.12 -4.05 -26.11
N GLY A 117 4.69 -2.81 -25.85
CA GLY A 117 3.86 -2.46 -24.69
C GLY A 117 4.59 -2.44 -23.34
N THR A 118 5.87 -2.77 -23.31
CA THR A 118 6.69 -2.80 -22.08
C THR A 118 6.94 -1.40 -21.53
N GLU A 119 6.68 -1.20 -20.24
CA GLU A 119 7.04 0.02 -19.53
C GLU A 119 8.54 0.07 -19.24
N THR A 120 9.22 1.15 -19.66
CA THR A 120 10.69 1.25 -19.57
C THR A 120 11.22 1.90 -18.30
N GLN A 121 10.35 2.37 -17.39
CA GLN A 121 10.76 3.07 -16.16
C GLN A 121 11.69 2.26 -15.24
N HIS A 122 11.68 0.92 -15.37
CA HIS A 122 12.48 0.00 -14.57
C HIS A 122 13.67 -0.62 -15.33
N TYR A 123 14.00 -0.10 -16.52
CA TYR A 123 15.03 -0.65 -17.39
C TYR A 123 16.15 0.37 -17.67
N ALA A 124 17.39 -0.11 -17.64
CA ALA A 124 18.59 0.63 -18.00
C ALA A 124 19.52 -0.25 -18.84
N VAL A 125 20.35 0.37 -19.68
CA VAL A 125 21.54 -0.25 -20.26
C VAL A 125 22.72 0.05 -19.33
N ALA A 126 23.57 -0.94 -19.06
CA ALA A 126 24.76 -0.75 -18.26
C ALA A 126 26.03 -1.11 -19.05
N ILE A 127 27.06 -0.27 -18.95
CA ILE A 127 28.42 -0.60 -19.41
C ILE A 127 29.28 -0.91 -18.20
N LEU A 128 29.92 -2.07 -18.20
CA LEU A 128 30.97 -2.44 -17.27
C LEU A 128 32.32 -2.22 -17.95
N GLN A 129 33.11 -1.26 -17.48
CA GLN A 129 34.47 -1.00 -17.97
C GLN A 129 35.37 -0.64 -16.78
N ASP A 130 36.63 -1.08 -16.78
CA ASP A 130 37.65 -0.73 -15.77
C ASP A 130 37.22 -0.97 -14.30
N LYS A 131 36.31 -1.94 -14.09
CA LYS A 131 35.61 -2.30 -12.84
C LYS A 131 34.54 -1.33 -12.35
N GLU A 132 34.13 -0.36 -13.16
CA GLU A 132 33.00 0.54 -12.89
C GLU A 132 31.77 0.16 -13.72
N LEU A 133 30.57 0.25 -13.12
CA LEU A 133 29.30 -0.03 -13.80
C LEU A 133 28.52 1.26 -14.04
N HIS A 134 28.45 1.71 -15.29
CA HIS A 134 27.75 2.92 -15.70
C HIS A 134 26.38 2.60 -16.29
N CYS A 135 25.31 2.88 -15.54
CA CYS A 135 23.93 2.64 -15.92
C CYS A 135 23.30 3.88 -16.60
N THR A 136 22.58 3.69 -17.70
CA THR A 136 21.81 4.74 -18.39
C THR A 136 20.35 4.28 -18.59
N PRO A 137 19.33 5.03 -18.14
CA PRO A 137 17.92 4.71 -18.37
C PRO A 137 17.55 4.68 -19.85
N ILE A 138 16.53 3.89 -20.23
CA ILE A 138 16.07 3.81 -21.63
C ILE A 138 14.70 4.46 -21.86
N GLN A 139 14.61 5.24 -22.93
CA GLN A 139 13.38 5.92 -23.35
C GLN A 139 12.39 4.95 -24.02
N GLY A 140 12.86 3.83 -24.57
CA GLY A 140 11.99 2.87 -25.26
C GLY A 140 12.69 1.56 -25.63
N ILE A 141 11.89 0.51 -25.72
CA ILE A 141 12.26 -0.75 -26.38
C ILE A 141 11.38 -0.84 -27.64
N ILE A 142 11.97 -1.14 -28.80
CA ILE A 142 11.23 -1.33 -30.05
C ILE A 142 11.63 -2.65 -30.71
N GLN A 143 10.64 -3.35 -31.28
CA GLN A 143 10.86 -4.59 -32.02
C GLN A 143 10.77 -4.33 -33.52
N MET A 144 11.92 -4.37 -34.18
CA MET A 144 12.06 -4.20 -35.62
C MET A 144 11.73 -5.51 -36.33
N ARG A 145 10.79 -5.45 -37.29
CA ARG A 145 10.34 -6.61 -38.07
C ARG A 145 10.36 -6.26 -39.57
N PRO A 146 10.63 -7.21 -40.48
CA PRO A 146 10.49 -6.97 -41.92
C PRO A 146 9.06 -6.53 -42.25
N SER A 147 8.94 -5.38 -42.92
CA SER A 147 7.68 -4.81 -43.41
C SER A 147 7.43 -5.32 -44.83
N TYR A 148 6.22 -5.82 -45.07
CA TYR A 148 5.80 -6.41 -46.34
C TYR A 148 4.89 -5.47 -47.16
N SER A 149 4.94 -4.18 -46.84
CA SER A 149 4.09 -3.11 -47.38
C SER A 149 4.14 -2.91 -48.91
N TYR A 150 5.08 -3.55 -49.61
CA TYR A 150 5.07 -3.61 -51.07
C TYR A 150 3.95 -4.50 -51.62
N TYR A 151 3.54 -5.56 -50.91
CA TYR A 151 2.34 -6.34 -51.27
C TYR A 151 1.06 -5.51 -51.08
N ASP A 152 0.96 -4.71 -50.00
CA ASP A 152 -0.17 -3.79 -49.82
C ASP A 152 -0.26 -2.76 -50.96
N LYS A 153 0.89 -2.31 -51.50
CA LYS A 153 0.95 -1.44 -52.68
C LYS A 153 0.54 -2.18 -53.96
N GLN A 154 1.01 -3.42 -54.15
CA GLN A 154 0.62 -4.27 -55.28
C GLN A 154 -0.90 -4.52 -55.30
N ASP A 155 -1.50 -4.87 -54.16
CA ASP A 155 -2.93 -5.24 -54.11
C ASP A 155 -3.86 -4.02 -54.19
N LYS A 156 -3.43 -2.85 -53.68
CA LYS A 156 -4.06 -1.58 -54.01
C LYS A 156 -4.00 -1.31 -55.52
N ARG A 157 -2.81 -1.42 -56.14
CA ARG A 157 -2.65 -1.23 -57.60
C ARG A 157 -3.54 -2.17 -58.42
N LYS A 158 -3.66 -3.45 -58.05
CA LYS A 158 -4.59 -4.40 -58.68
C LYS A 158 -6.04 -3.92 -58.54
N THR A 159 -6.44 -3.50 -57.34
CA THR A 159 -7.79 -3.00 -57.06
C THR A 159 -8.10 -1.74 -57.87
N ASP A 160 -7.16 -0.81 -57.94
CA ASP A 160 -7.33 0.46 -58.64
C ASP A 160 -7.30 0.28 -60.17
N LYS A 161 -6.50 -0.66 -60.71
CA LYS A 161 -6.60 -1.04 -62.12
C LYS A 161 -7.93 -1.73 -62.43
N ASN A 162 -8.36 -2.70 -61.63
CA ASN A 162 -9.63 -3.38 -61.84
C ASN A 162 -10.82 -2.41 -61.79
N LYS A 163 -10.74 -1.35 -60.99
CA LYS A 163 -11.73 -0.25 -61.01
C LYS A 163 -11.65 0.56 -62.30
N ALA A 164 -10.47 1.01 -62.71
CA ALA A 164 -10.32 1.74 -63.97
C ALA A 164 -10.83 0.92 -65.17
N ASP A 165 -10.48 -0.36 -65.24
CA ASP A 165 -10.98 -1.33 -66.24
C ASP A 165 -12.50 -1.59 -66.13
N SER A 166 -13.17 -1.17 -65.04
CA SER A 166 -14.63 -1.29 -64.81
C SER A 166 -15.39 0.05 -64.85
N GLU A 167 -14.70 1.19 -64.79
CA GLU A 167 -15.29 2.54 -64.86
C GLU A 167 -15.52 2.99 -66.31
N ASP A 168 -14.95 2.27 -67.30
CA ASP A 168 -15.34 2.31 -68.73
C ASP A 168 -16.71 1.63 -69.00
N GLU A 169 -17.29 0.87 -68.06
CA GLU A 169 -18.72 0.50 -68.10
C GLU A 169 -19.56 1.56 -67.39
N GLU A 170 -20.14 2.49 -68.17
CA GLU A 170 -21.00 3.58 -67.66
C GLU A 170 -22.08 3.07 -66.69
N LYS A 171 -21.94 3.41 -65.40
CA LYS A 171 -23.00 3.29 -64.40
C LYS A 171 -23.32 4.66 -63.84
N GLU A 172 -24.57 5.08 -64.07
CA GLU A 172 -25.09 6.36 -63.58
C GLU A 172 -24.93 6.49 -62.06
N PRO A 173 -24.61 7.69 -61.53
CA PRO A 173 -24.38 7.88 -60.10
C PRO A 173 -25.69 7.80 -59.31
N GLU A 174 -25.97 6.64 -58.69
CA GLU A 174 -27.09 6.50 -57.75
C GLU A 174 -27.01 7.55 -56.62
N ALA A 175 -28.09 8.32 -56.45
CA ALA A 175 -28.13 9.46 -55.55
C ALA A 175 -28.10 9.03 -54.06
N GLN A 176 -26.92 9.10 -53.44
CA GLN A 176 -26.76 8.82 -52.01
C GLN A 176 -27.58 9.80 -51.16
N GLN A 177 -28.60 9.27 -50.46
CA GLN A 177 -29.42 10.05 -49.54
C GLN A 177 -28.61 10.47 -48.31
N VAL A 178 -28.34 11.77 -48.18
CA VAL A 178 -27.60 12.35 -47.05
C VAL A 178 -28.47 12.37 -45.79
N THR A 179 -28.52 11.24 -45.06
CA THR A 179 -29.19 11.17 -43.75
C THR A 179 -28.39 11.94 -42.71
N VAL A 180 -28.85 13.14 -42.35
CA VAL A 180 -28.16 14.02 -41.39
C VAL A 180 -28.25 13.46 -39.97
N LYS A 181 -27.26 12.66 -39.56
CA LYS A 181 -27.16 12.14 -38.19
C LYS A 181 -26.71 13.24 -37.25
N PHE A 182 -27.66 13.83 -36.52
CA PHE A 182 -27.38 14.79 -35.45
C PHE A 182 -26.37 14.22 -34.45
N ALA A 183 -25.33 15.01 -34.14
CA ALA A 183 -24.24 14.58 -33.27
C ALA A 183 -24.75 14.33 -31.85
N ARG A 184 -24.84 13.05 -31.46
CA ARG A 184 -25.19 12.66 -30.09
C ARG A 184 -24.06 13.07 -29.16
N GLN A 185 -24.38 13.84 -28.12
CA GLN A 185 -23.40 14.35 -27.15
C GLN A 185 -22.72 13.17 -26.44
N GLU A 186 -21.43 12.92 -26.73
CA GLU A 186 -20.69 11.77 -26.22
C GLU A 186 -20.41 11.91 -24.72
N THR A 187 -20.64 10.82 -23.96
CA THR A 187 -20.25 10.76 -22.54
C THR A 187 -18.75 10.58 -22.40
N GLU A 188 -18.16 11.01 -21.28
CA GLU A 188 -16.71 10.86 -21.07
C GLU A 188 -16.22 9.41 -21.18
N VAL A 189 -17.03 8.44 -20.74
CA VAL A 189 -16.71 7.01 -20.85
C VAL A 189 -16.65 6.59 -22.32
N SER A 190 -17.61 7.02 -23.14
CA SER A 190 -17.61 6.78 -24.58
C SER A 190 -16.40 7.42 -25.25
N LYS A 191 -16.05 8.65 -24.86
CA LYS A 191 -14.89 9.37 -25.41
C LYS A 191 -13.57 8.67 -25.05
N LYS A 192 -13.38 8.29 -23.77
CA LYS A 192 -12.20 7.55 -23.28
C LYS A 192 -12.09 6.13 -23.89
N ALA A 193 -13.21 5.50 -24.25
CA ALA A 193 -13.21 4.24 -25.00
C ALA A 193 -12.80 4.44 -26.46
N LYS A 194 -13.32 5.49 -27.11
CA LYS A 194 -12.99 5.87 -28.50
C LYS A 194 -11.52 6.28 -28.65
N GLU A 195 -10.97 7.03 -27.70
CA GLU A 195 -9.55 7.38 -27.62
C GLU A 195 -8.62 6.16 -27.47
N LYS A 196 -9.15 5.02 -26.99
CA LYS A 196 -8.46 3.72 -26.93
C LYS A 196 -8.77 2.79 -28.11
N SER A 197 -9.58 3.24 -29.08
CA SER A 197 -9.93 2.43 -30.25
C SER A 197 -8.76 2.32 -31.23
N TYR A 198 -8.68 1.19 -31.94
CA TYR A 198 -7.67 0.96 -32.96
C TYR A 198 -7.68 2.06 -34.04
N GLU A 199 -8.86 2.50 -34.48
CA GLU A 199 -9.01 3.54 -35.52
C GLU A 199 -8.40 4.88 -35.08
N THR A 200 -8.72 5.36 -33.87
CA THR A 200 -8.18 6.63 -33.36
C THR A 200 -6.67 6.56 -33.07
N ILE A 201 -6.17 5.39 -32.64
CA ILE A 201 -4.73 5.17 -32.45
C ILE A 201 -4.01 5.14 -33.81
N ALA A 202 -4.56 4.43 -34.81
CA ALA A 202 -4.00 4.37 -36.16
C ALA A 202 -4.04 5.74 -36.87
N GLN A 203 -5.10 6.53 -36.69
CA GLN A 203 -5.18 7.91 -37.17
C GLN A 203 -4.05 8.76 -36.56
N ARG A 204 -3.90 8.79 -35.22
CA ARG A 204 -2.83 9.54 -34.53
C ARG A 204 -1.42 9.11 -34.96
N ILE A 205 -1.22 7.82 -35.23
CA ILE A 205 0.06 7.28 -35.74
C ILE A 205 0.32 7.76 -37.17
N ASN A 206 -0.72 7.82 -38.02
CA ASN A 206 -0.60 8.26 -39.41
C ASN A 206 -0.50 9.79 -39.57
N GLU A 207 -1.09 10.56 -38.66
CA GLU A 207 -1.01 12.03 -38.58
C GLU A 207 0.41 12.55 -38.28
N GLU A 208 1.22 11.80 -37.52
CA GLU A 208 2.63 12.16 -37.32
C GLU A 208 3.43 11.88 -38.62
N PRO A 209 4.10 12.87 -39.23
CA PRO A 209 4.93 12.63 -40.40
C PRO A 209 6.17 11.80 -40.03
N TRP A 210 6.72 11.09 -41.01
CA TRP A 210 8.06 10.52 -40.89
C TRP A 210 9.10 11.64 -41.01
N PHE A 211 10.05 11.67 -40.08
CA PHE A 211 11.23 12.52 -40.14
C PHE A 211 12.43 11.68 -40.58
N ASP A 212 13.18 12.11 -41.59
CA ASP A 212 14.39 11.41 -42.02
C ASP A 212 15.50 11.55 -40.96
N ALA A 213 16.25 10.46 -40.76
CA ALA A 213 17.29 10.32 -39.75
C ALA A 213 18.58 9.81 -40.39
N LEU A 214 19.72 10.37 -39.98
CA LEU A 214 21.02 9.99 -40.52
C LEU A 214 21.56 8.76 -39.80
N TRP A 215 21.46 7.58 -40.42
CA TRP A 215 22.10 6.37 -39.91
C TRP A 215 23.62 6.52 -39.85
N LYS A 216 24.23 6.04 -38.76
CA LYS A 216 25.68 5.95 -38.56
C LYS A 216 26.01 4.54 -38.08
N SER A 217 27.01 3.92 -38.70
CA SER A 217 27.49 2.60 -38.28
C SER A 217 28.19 2.70 -36.92
N SER A 218 28.15 1.62 -36.14
CA SER A 218 28.89 1.45 -34.89
C SER A 218 30.42 1.59 -35.06
N GLU A 219 30.91 1.48 -36.28
CA GLU A 219 32.34 1.59 -36.63
C GLU A 219 32.75 3.02 -37.03
N THR A 220 31.90 4.02 -36.75
CA THR A 220 32.20 5.45 -37.03
C THR A 220 32.50 6.22 -35.75
N ASP A 221 33.44 7.17 -35.80
CA ASP A 221 33.83 8.04 -34.68
C ASP A 221 32.63 8.72 -34.00
N HIS A 222 31.59 9.05 -34.78
CA HIS A 222 30.35 9.62 -34.23
C HIS A 222 29.61 8.66 -33.31
N ALA A 223 29.55 7.36 -33.63
CA ALA A 223 28.95 6.36 -32.76
C ALA A 223 29.76 6.17 -31.46
N GLU A 224 31.09 6.28 -31.53
CA GLU A 224 31.94 6.24 -30.34
C GLU A 224 31.79 7.49 -29.47
N LEU A 225 31.70 8.68 -30.06
CA LEU A 225 31.41 9.93 -29.35
C LEU A 225 30.01 9.93 -28.68
N GLU A 226 29.02 9.26 -29.26
CA GLU A 226 27.74 9.00 -28.58
C GLU A 226 27.88 7.92 -27.49
N ARG A 227 28.67 6.85 -27.71
CA ARG A 227 28.93 5.81 -26.69
C ARG A 227 29.54 6.41 -25.41
N LEU A 228 30.45 7.39 -25.55
CA LEU A 228 31.07 8.07 -24.41
C LEU A 228 30.06 8.77 -23.47
N LYS A 229 28.84 9.07 -23.93
CA LYS A 229 27.77 9.67 -23.09
C LYS A 229 27.06 8.67 -22.18
N LEU A 230 27.29 7.37 -22.35
CA LEU A 230 26.76 6.31 -21.47
C LEU A 230 27.52 6.24 -20.13
N PHE A 231 28.73 6.79 -20.08
CA PHE A 231 29.50 6.96 -18.85
C PHE A 231 28.97 8.16 -18.06
N SER A 232 29.06 8.10 -16.72
CA SER A 232 28.72 9.24 -15.87
C SER A 232 29.84 10.26 -15.86
N ALA A 233 29.51 11.53 -16.14
CA ALA A 233 30.43 12.65 -15.98
C ALA A 233 30.60 13.11 -14.51
N THR A 234 29.85 12.52 -13.58
CA THR A 234 29.80 12.92 -12.16
C THR A 234 29.93 11.72 -11.23
N SER A 235 30.88 11.79 -10.30
CA SER A 235 31.17 10.80 -9.26
C SER A 235 30.63 11.21 -7.87
N SER A 236 29.62 12.08 -7.83
CA SER A 236 29.03 12.60 -6.58
C SER A 236 28.01 11.62 -5.98
N ASP A 237 28.13 11.31 -4.69
CA ASP A 237 27.21 10.42 -3.97
C ASP A 237 25.75 10.87 -4.05
N GLY A 238 24.89 9.94 -4.48
CA GLY A 238 23.47 10.19 -4.71
C GLY A 238 22.65 10.23 -3.41
N SER A 239 22.44 11.43 -2.86
CA SER A 239 21.61 11.70 -1.65
C SER A 239 20.15 11.17 -1.72
N ALA A 240 19.69 10.74 -2.90
CA ALA A 240 18.34 10.22 -3.14
C ALA A 240 18.04 8.85 -2.49
N LEU A 241 19.04 8.05 -2.12
CA LEU A 241 18.87 6.68 -1.61
C LEU A 241 18.93 6.58 -0.06
N THR A 242 18.36 7.56 0.63
CA THR A 242 18.43 7.70 2.11
C THR A 242 17.27 7.04 2.87
N VAL A 243 16.32 6.40 2.18
CA VAL A 243 15.14 5.74 2.77
C VAL A 243 15.54 4.49 3.56
N ARG A 244 15.08 4.33 4.81
CA ARG A 244 15.43 3.15 5.62
C ARG A 244 14.69 1.90 5.14
N ALA A 245 15.26 0.72 5.33
CA ALA A 245 14.67 -0.56 4.88
C ALA A 245 13.18 -0.76 5.24
N LYS A 246 12.74 -0.40 6.45
CA LYS A 246 11.32 -0.47 6.85
C LYS A 246 10.42 0.51 6.09
N GLU A 247 10.92 1.70 5.80
CA GLU A 247 10.22 2.76 5.07
C GLU A 247 10.15 2.39 3.59
N TYR A 248 11.23 1.83 3.02
CA TYR A 248 11.31 1.33 1.66
C TYR A 248 10.32 0.18 1.41
N VAL A 249 10.25 -0.81 2.31
CA VAL A 249 9.25 -1.90 2.20
C VAL A 249 7.82 -1.38 2.31
N ARG A 250 7.54 -0.35 3.13
CA ARG A 250 6.24 0.33 3.18
C ARG A 250 5.91 1.12 1.91
N ALA A 251 6.91 1.61 1.19
CA ALA A 251 6.72 2.29 -0.09
C ALA A 251 6.48 1.31 -1.26
N LEU A 252 7.14 0.14 -1.24
CA LEU A 252 6.90 -0.95 -2.20
C LEU A 252 5.54 -1.64 -2.00
N VAL A 253 5.05 -1.71 -0.76
CA VAL A 253 3.75 -2.30 -0.40
C VAL A 253 2.92 -1.27 0.37
N PRO A 254 2.27 -0.32 -0.33
CA PRO A 254 1.39 0.66 0.30
C PRO A 254 0.21 -0.03 0.99
N ALA A 255 -0.28 0.57 2.07
CA ALA A 255 -1.52 0.12 2.71
C ALA A 255 -2.72 0.38 1.77
N PRO A 256 -3.77 -0.46 1.80
CA PRO A 256 -5.00 -0.19 1.07
C PRO A 256 -5.64 1.13 1.54
N PRO A 257 -6.33 1.86 0.65
CA PRO A 257 -7.03 3.09 1.02
C PRO A 257 -8.14 2.81 2.04
N GLU A 258 -8.46 3.78 2.89
CA GLU A 258 -9.43 3.60 3.98
C GLU A 258 -10.84 3.23 3.48
N ASP A 259 -11.17 3.54 2.22
CA ASP A 259 -12.46 3.23 1.58
C ASP A 259 -12.60 1.79 1.04
N GLU A 260 -11.51 1.07 0.77
CA GLU A 260 -11.54 -0.32 0.26
C GLU A 260 -11.39 -1.37 1.37
N ALA A 261 -11.21 -0.93 2.61
CA ALA A 261 -10.90 -1.80 3.74
C ALA A 261 -12.15 -2.11 4.60
N ASP A 262 -12.89 -3.17 4.23
CA ASP A 262 -13.94 -3.81 5.07
C ASP A 262 -13.43 -4.16 6.49
N ILE A 263 -12.10 -4.25 6.66
CA ILE A 263 -11.40 -4.33 7.94
C ILE A 263 -10.78 -2.96 8.20
N ALA A 264 -11.43 -2.14 9.03
CA ALA A 264 -10.92 -0.82 9.43
C ALA A 264 -9.43 -0.92 9.86
N PRO A 265 -8.55 -0.04 9.37
CA PRO A 265 -7.10 -0.23 9.50
C PRO A 265 -6.71 -0.34 10.96
N THR A 266 -6.11 -1.47 11.34
CA THR A 266 -5.72 -1.78 12.72
C THR A 266 -4.54 -0.92 13.15
N LYS A 267 -4.82 0.35 13.44
CA LYS A 267 -3.95 1.28 14.17
C LYS A 267 -3.49 0.55 15.43
N ARG A 268 -2.18 0.35 15.55
CA ARG A 268 -1.60 -0.43 16.65
C ARG A 268 -2.07 0.19 17.97
N PRO A 269 -2.68 -0.58 18.89
CA PRO A 269 -3.20 -0.03 20.15
C PRO A 269 -2.06 0.63 20.93
N SER A 270 -2.39 1.66 21.71
CA SER A 270 -1.39 2.40 22.48
C SER A 270 -0.61 1.47 23.41
N PRO A 271 0.64 1.83 23.82
CA PRO A 271 1.38 1.02 24.78
C PRO A 271 0.61 0.74 26.08
N HIS A 272 -0.25 1.69 26.50
CA HIS A 272 -1.12 1.56 27.66
C HIS A 272 -2.20 0.47 27.48
N GLU A 273 -2.83 0.40 26.29
CA GLU A 273 -3.80 -0.63 25.95
C GLU A 273 -3.14 -2.00 25.75
N GLN A 274 -1.97 -2.06 25.08
CA GLN A 274 -1.17 -3.28 24.96
C GLN A 274 -0.84 -3.87 26.34
N ILE A 275 -0.35 -3.04 27.28
CA ILE A 275 -0.04 -3.47 28.64
C ILE A 275 -1.28 -4.04 29.35
N LYS A 276 -2.45 -3.41 29.21
CA LYS A 276 -3.70 -3.94 29.78
C LYS A 276 -4.07 -5.30 29.19
N GLU A 277 -4.12 -5.43 27.86
CA GLU A 277 -4.48 -6.69 27.22
C GLU A 277 -3.52 -7.83 27.58
N ILE A 278 -2.22 -7.54 27.56
CA ILE A 278 -1.17 -8.49 27.95
C ILE A 278 -1.39 -8.93 29.40
N LEU A 279 -1.53 -8.01 30.35
CA LEU A 279 -1.69 -8.35 31.78
C LEU A 279 -3.04 -8.98 32.12
N MET A 280 -4.11 -8.68 31.39
CA MET A 280 -5.41 -9.36 31.55
C MET A 280 -5.34 -10.84 31.12
N ARG A 281 -4.51 -11.17 30.12
CA ARG A 281 -4.30 -12.55 29.65
C ARG A 281 -3.24 -13.29 30.48
N ALA A 282 -2.11 -12.65 30.75
CA ALA A 282 -0.95 -13.24 31.44
C ALA A 282 -1.05 -13.22 32.98
N LYS A 283 -1.99 -12.45 33.56
CA LYS A 283 -2.23 -12.26 35.00
C LYS A 283 -1.13 -11.50 35.77
N LEU A 284 0.11 -11.98 35.67
CA LEU A 284 1.32 -11.43 36.32
C LEU A 284 2.51 -11.54 35.37
N MET A 285 3.35 -10.50 35.29
CA MET A 285 4.57 -10.51 34.48
C MET A 285 5.71 -9.71 35.14
N THR A 286 6.96 -10.01 34.76
CA THR A 286 8.10 -9.15 35.10
C THR A 286 8.12 -7.88 34.22
N PHE A 287 8.88 -6.87 34.65
CA PHE A 287 9.08 -5.67 33.85
C PHE A 287 9.82 -5.95 32.52
N ASN A 288 10.76 -6.89 32.52
CA ASN A 288 11.55 -7.24 31.34
C ASN A 288 10.69 -7.98 30.30
N ASP A 289 9.81 -8.89 30.73
CA ASP A 289 8.90 -9.61 29.82
C ASP A 289 7.92 -8.63 29.16
N LEU A 290 7.35 -7.71 29.93
CA LEU A 290 6.49 -6.64 29.40
C LEU A 290 7.23 -5.78 28.37
N ARG A 291 8.50 -5.41 28.65
CA ARG A 291 9.35 -4.70 27.70
C ARG A 291 9.65 -5.52 26.44
N SER A 292 9.73 -6.85 26.57
CA SER A 292 9.95 -7.76 25.45
C SER A 292 8.72 -7.94 24.56
N LEU A 293 7.50 -7.71 25.07
CA LEU A 293 6.24 -7.89 24.33
C LEU A 293 5.67 -6.60 23.71
N VAL A 294 5.71 -5.46 24.41
CA VAL A 294 5.11 -4.20 23.90
C VAL A 294 5.85 -3.69 22.65
N ARG A 295 5.12 -3.13 21.67
CA ARG A 295 5.66 -2.67 20.37
C ARG A 295 5.12 -1.28 20.00
N THR A 296 5.98 -0.37 19.59
CA THR A 296 5.60 0.87 18.88
C THR A 296 6.05 0.82 17.41
N GLU A 297 5.60 1.80 16.62
CA GLU A 297 6.12 2.07 15.26
C GLU A 297 7.65 2.22 15.27
N GLU A 298 8.16 2.98 16.25
CA GLU A 298 9.57 3.34 16.40
C GLU A 298 10.45 2.20 16.91
N GLY A 299 9.89 1.20 17.61
CA GLY A 299 10.60 -0.02 18.01
C GLY A 299 10.26 -0.52 19.43
N PRO A 300 11.27 -0.89 20.25
CA PRO A 300 11.07 -1.28 21.64
C PRO A 300 11.04 -0.05 22.57
N LEU A 301 10.19 -0.06 23.59
CA LEU A 301 10.10 1.06 24.53
C LEU A 301 11.40 1.28 25.33
N THR A 302 11.70 2.55 25.63
CA THR A 302 12.66 2.90 26.67
C THR A 302 12.11 2.50 28.06
N PRO A 303 12.97 2.21 29.05
CA PRO A 303 12.48 1.82 30.38
C PRO A 303 11.60 2.89 31.04
N ALA A 304 11.93 4.18 30.85
CA ALA A 304 11.16 5.30 31.38
C ALA A 304 9.76 5.40 30.73
N ALA A 305 9.65 5.24 29.41
CA ALA A 305 8.36 5.23 28.72
C ALA A 305 7.48 4.06 29.19
N LEU A 306 8.07 2.88 29.40
CA LEU A 306 7.34 1.72 29.90
C LEU A 306 6.87 1.91 31.35
N LEU A 307 7.71 2.44 32.26
CA LEU A 307 7.31 2.77 33.63
C LEU A 307 6.19 3.81 33.68
N SER A 308 6.25 4.83 32.80
CA SER A 308 5.19 5.83 32.65
C SER A 308 3.87 5.18 32.23
N ALA A 309 3.86 4.37 31.17
CA ALA A 309 2.67 3.67 30.70
C ALA A 309 2.10 2.68 31.75
N LEU A 310 2.98 1.95 32.46
CA LEU A 310 2.60 1.02 33.53
C LEU A 310 1.92 1.74 34.70
N SER A 311 2.35 2.96 35.05
CA SER A 311 1.76 3.72 36.17
C SER A 311 0.25 4.01 36.02
N GLY A 312 -0.22 4.13 34.77
CA GLY A 312 -1.64 4.30 34.43
C GLY A 312 -2.38 2.99 34.11
N ALA A 313 -1.68 1.93 33.71
CA ALA A 313 -2.30 0.70 33.20
C ALA A 313 -2.33 -0.47 34.20
N ALA A 314 -1.37 -0.51 35.13
CA ALA A 314 -1.06 -1.67 35.96
C ALA A 314 -0.82 -1.28 37.43
N CYS A 315 -0.66 -2.30 38.28
CA CYS A 315 -0.21 -2.15 39.66
C CYS A 315 0.95 -3.13 39.93
N CYS A 316 1.89 -2.74 40.79
CA CYS A 316 3.08 -3.54 41.10
C CYS A 316 2.97 -4.18 42.48
N VAL A 317 3.27 -5.48 42.57
CA VAL A 317 3.36 -6.25 43.82
C VAL A 317 4.63 -7.07 43.77
N ARG A 318 5.53 -6.82 44.73
CA ARG A 318 6.81 -7.53 44.85
C ARG A 318 7.65 -7.57 43.54
N GLY A 319 7.78 -6.42 42.89
CA GLY A 319 8.46 -6.24 41.60
C GLY A 319 7.66 -6.70 40.36
N LEU A 320 6.59 -7.47 40.55
CA LEU A 320 5.76 -8.02 39.49
C LEU A 320 4.58 -7.11 39.15
N TRP A 321 4.22 -7.05 37.87
CA TRP A 321 3.13 -6.21 37.38
C TRP A 321 1.86 -7.03 37.14
N ALA A 322 0.73 -6.52 37.64
CA ALA A 322 -0.61 -7.09 37.51
C ALA A 322 -1.57 -6.09 36.87
N ALA A 323 -2.56 -6.59 36.13
CA ALA A 323 -3.70 -5.76 35.71
C ALA A 323 -4.43 -5.19 36.94
N ARG A 324 -4.88 -3.94 36.89
CA ARG A 324 -5.62 -3.31 37.99
C ARG A 324 -7.01 -3.92 38.08
N SER A 325 -7.55 -4.09 39.28
CA SER A 325 -8.81 -4.83 39.48
C SER A 325 -10.01 -4.20 38.78
N ALA A 326 -10.01 -2.87 38.60
CA ALA A 326 -11.05 -2.13 37.88
C ALA A 326 -11.06 -2.39 36.36
N ASP A 327 -9.95 -2.79 35.75
CA ASP A 327 -9.90 -3.18 34.33
C ASP A 327 -10.38 -4.63 34.10
N LEU A 328 -10.41 -5.46 35.16
CA LEU A 328 -10.90 -6.84 35.13
C LEU A 328 -12.41 -6.95 35.41
N TYR A 329 -12.89 -6.37 36.50
CA TYR A 329 -14.29 -6.49 36.94
C TYR A 329 -15.17 -5.39 36.36
N THR A 330 -15.35 -5.41 35.04
CA THR A 330 -16.08 -4.36 34.28
C THR A 330 -17.57 -4.64 34.10
N ARG A 331 -18.05 -5.86 34.38
CA ARG A 331 -19.45 -6.28 34.18
C ARG A 331 -20.17 -6.57 35.50
N ALA A 332 -21.50 -6.47 35.48
CA ALA A 332 -22.35 -6.86 36.60
C ALA A 332 -22.37 -8.39 36.75
N LEU A 333 -21.66 -8.88 37.76
CA LEU A 333 -21.77 -10.24 38.29
C LEU A 333 -22.79 -10.27 39.44
N PRO A 334 -23.20 -11.45 39.94
CA PRO A 334 -24.08 -11.56 41.12
C PRO A 334 -23.51 -10.85 42.36
N VAL A 335 -22.18 -10.73 42.46
CA VAL A 335 -21.48 -9.87 43.42
C VAL A 335 -21.18 -8.51 42.77
N PRO A 336 -21.48 -7.38 43.43
CA PRO A 336 -21.11 -6.05 42.94
C PRO A 336 -19.61 -5.91 42.66
N ALA A 337 -19.26 -5.45 41.45
CA ALA A 337 -17.87 -5.33 41.00
C ALA A 337 -16.96 -4.54 41.96
N ARG A 338 -17.49 -3.53 42.68
CA ARG A 338 -16.74 -2.81 43.73
C ARG A 338 -16.19 -3.74 44.82
N LEU A 339 -16.96 -4.75 45.24
CA LEU A 339 -16.53 -5.71 46.26
C LEU A 339 -15.48 -6.68 45.69
N LEU A 340 -15.65 -7.15 44.45
CA LEU A 340 -14.64 -7.99 43.77
C LEU A 340 -13.31 -7.24 43.58
N CYS A 341 -13.36 -5.96 43.21
CA CYS A 341 -12.18 -5.10 43.14
C CYS A 341 -11.50 -4.93 44.49
N ALA A 342 -12.26 -4.59 45.55
CA ALA A 342 -11.72 -4.40 46.89
C ALA A 342 -11.14 -5.71 47.47
N ALA A 343 -11.77 -6.84 47.18
CA ALA A 343 -11.30 -8.17 47.54
C ALA A 343 -9.97 -8.54 46.87
N ARG A 344 -9.86 -8.31 45.55
CA ARG A 344 -8.61 -8.56 44.81
C ARG A 344 -7.49 -7.60 45.22
N ASP A 345 -7.81 -6.33 45.46
CA ASP A 345 -6.84 -5.35 45.95
C ASP A 345 -6.34 -5.73 47.36
N HIS A 346 -7.19 -6.25 48.24
CA HIS A 346 -6.78 -6.78 49.55
C HIS A 346 -5.87 -8.01 49.41
N VAL A 347 -6.18 -8.95 48.51
CA VAL A 347 -5.32 -10.12 48.21
C VAL A 347 -3.95 -9.67 47.68
N LEU A 348 -3.90 -8.69 46.78
CA LEU A 348 -2.67 -8.12 46.25
C LEU A 348 -1.86 -7.38 47.32
N TYR A 349 -2.52 -6.61 48.20
CA TYR A 349 -1.87 -6.00 49.36
C TYR A 349 -1.25 -7.02 50.31
N LEU A 350 -1.96 -8.12 50.65
CA LEU A 350 -1.41 -9.17 51.51
C LEU A 350 -0.10 -9.77 50.95
N PHE A 351 0.03 -9.89 49.62
CA PHE A 351 1.28 -10.31 48.98
C PHE A 351 2.42 -9.28 49.04
N THR A 352 2.15 -8.01 49.36
CA THR A 352 3.22 -7.05 49.71
C THR A 352 3.82 -7.33 51.09
N GLN A 353 3.00 -7.84 52.02
CA GLN A 353 3.35 -8.07 53.43
C GLN A 353 3.84 -9.50 53.72
N HIS A 354 3.37 -10.48 52.94
CA HIS A 354 3.57 -11.90 53.20
C HIS A 354 3.87 -12.68 51.91
N SER A 355 4.82 -13.61 51.96
CA SER A 355 5.15 -14.48 50.82
C SER A 355 4.05 -15.48 50.47
N TYR A 356 3.14 -15.76 51.42
CA TYR A 356 2.03 -16.70 51.28
C TYR A 356 0.78 -16.21 52.03
N ILE A 357 -0.40 -16.61 51.57
CA ILE A 357 -1.70 -16.24 52.19
C ILE A 357 -2.60 -17.45 52.44
N ASP A 358 -3.45 -17.34 53.46
CA ASP A 358 -4.46 -18.35 53.83
C ASP A 358 -5.84 -17.93 53.32
N ARG A 359 -6.40 -18.73 52.41
CA ARG A 359 -7.76 -18.55 51.84
C ARG A 359 -8.85 -18.42 52.92
N ARG A 360 -8.72 -19.10 54.06
CA ARG A 360 -9.71 -19.03 55.16
C ARG A 360 -9.70 -17.63 55.81
N LYS A 361 -8.52 -17.07 56.06
CA LYS A 361 -8.36 -15.70 56.60
C LYS A 361 -8.85 -14.65 55.61
N VAL A 362 -8.52 -14.79 54.32
CA VAL A 362 -9.02 -13.89 53.26
C VAL A 362 -10.55 -13.94 53.18
N ALA A 363 -11.15 -15.13 53.16
CA ALA A 363 -12.61 -15.27 53.09
C ALA A 363 -13.32 -14.62 54.30
N ALA A 364 -12.78 -14.80 55.50
CA ALA A 364 -13.31 -14.17 56.72
C ALA A 364 -13.19 -12.64 56.71
N ALA A 365 -12.08 -12.09 56.21
CA ALA A 365 -11.87 -10.64 56.12
C ALA A 365 -12.76 -9.98 55.06
N VAL A 366 -12.89 -10.62 53.89
CA VAL A 366 -13.53 -10.06 52.69
C VAL A 366 -15.06 -10.29 52.66
N ARG A 367 -15.58 -11.26 53.43
CA ARG A 367 -17.02 -11.59 53.53
C ARG A 367 -17.71 -12.01 52.22
N LEU A 368 -16.94 -12.42 51.21
CA LEU A 368 -17.44 -12.93 49.92
C LEU A 368 -17.65 -14.46 49.93
N PRO A 369 -18.48 -15.00 49.01
CA PRO A 369 -18.65 -16.44 48.87
C PRO A 369 -17.29 -17.16 48.66
N PRO A 370 -17.05 -18.33 49.28
CA PRO A 370 -15.76 -19.01 49.20
C PRO A 370 -15.29 -19.38 47.78
N ALA A 371 -16.19 -19.45 46.80
CA ALA A 371 -15.88 -19.65 45.39
C ALA A 371 -15.26 -18.40 44.75
N GLU A 372 -15.88 -17.23 44.92
CA GLU A 372 -15.36 -15.94 44.44
C GLU A 372 -13.95 -15.67 44.99
N VAL A 373 -13.76 -15.90 46.30
CA VAL A 373 -12.45 -15.77 46.96
C VAL A 373 -11.41 -16.73 46.37
N LEU A 374 -11.81 -17.92 45.93
CA LEU A 374 -10.91 -18.87 45.29
C LEU A 374 -10.49 -18.41 43.89
N GLU A 375 -11.42 -17.91 43.08
CA GLU A 375 -11.11 -17.40 41.73
C GLU A 375 -10.28 -16.12 41.77
N ILE A 376 -10.56 -15.21 42.72
CA ILE A 376 -9.73 -14.03 42.97
C ILE A 376 -8.29 -14.44 43.28
N ILE A 377 -8.08 -15.41 44.18
CA ILE A 377 -6.74 -15.90 44.52
C ILE A 377 -6.10 -16.61 43.31
N ARG A 378 -6.81 -17.49 42.59
CA ARG A 378 -6.36 -18.14 41.34
C ARG A 378 -6.06 -17.16 40.19
N SER A 379 -6.49 -15.91 40.29
CA SER A 379 -6.12 -14.85 39.33
C SER A 379 -4.69 -14.34 39.51
N VAL A 380 -4.04 -14.58 40.65
CA VAL A 380 -2.70 -14.03 40.98
C VAL A 380 -1.77 -15.02 41.72
N ALA A 381 -2.30 -16.12 42.23
CA ALA A 381 -1.59 -17.07 43.08
C ALA A 381 -1.84 -18.54 42.70
N LYS A 382 -0.89 -19.40 43.05
CA LYS A 382 -0.94 -20.86 42.97
C LYS A 382 -0.93 -21.45 44.39
N PHE A 383 -1.42 -22.67 44.55
CA PHE A 383 -1.43 -23.36 45.84
C PHE A 383 -0.20 -24.25 45.99
N ASN A 384 0.55 -24.03 47.07
CA ASN A 384 1.67 -24.85 47.53
C ASN A 384 1.23 -25.55 48.83
N PRO A 385 1.18 -26.91 48.86
CA PRO A 385 0.72 -27.65 50.04
C PRO A 385 1.47 -27.35 51.34
N ASN A 386 2.72 -26.88 51.26
CA ASN A 386 3.58 -26.67 52.42
C ASN A 386 3.48 -25.26 53.01
N THR A 387 3.07 -24.25 52.22
CA THR A 387 3.10 -22.83 52.59
C THR A 387 1.75 -22.11 52.46
N GLY A 388 0.82 -22.61 51.64
CA GLY A 388 -0.46 -21.96 51.37
C GLY A 388 -0.54 -21.43 49.94
N TRP A 389 -1.11 -20.24 49.74
CA TRP A 389 -1.18 -19.62 48.42
C TRP A 389 -0.05 -18.62 48.22
N GLU A 390 0.79 -18.86 47.21
CA GLU A 390 1.96 -18.05 46.83
C GLU A 390 1.76 -17.46 45.41
N LEU A 391 2.47 -16.39 45.06
CA LEU A 391 2.37 -15.76 43.73
C LEU A 391 2.71 -16.75 42.60
N ILE A 392 2.04 -16.62 41.46
CA ILE A 392 2.20 -17.56 40.31
C ILE A 392 3.68 -17.64 39.88
N ILE A 393 4.32 -16.48 39.72
CA ILE A 393 5.75 -16.31 39.46
C ILE A 393 6.44 -15.69 40.69
N PRO A 394 7.74 -15.96 40.94
CA PRO A 394 8.45 -15.42 42.10
C PRO A 394 8.67 -13.90 42.00
N PRO A 395 8.82 -13.19 43.13
CA PRO A 395 9.17 -11.76 43.16
C PRO A 395 10.33 -11.36 42.26
N ASP A 396 10.19 -10.24 41.54
CA ASP A 396 11.27 -9.67 40.73
C ASP A 396 12.17 -8.78 41.61
N LEU A 397 13.03 -9.43 42.40
CA LEU A 397 13.98 -8.77 43.29
C LEU A 397 14.97 -7.85 42.54
N ALA A 398 15.25 -8.15 41.27
CA ALA A 398 16.10 -7.32 40.42
C ALA A 398 15.40 -6.01 40.03
N PHE A 399 14.09 -6.04 39.77
CA PHE A 399 13.28 -4.84 39.63
C PHE A 399 13.16 -4.08 40.97
N GLU A 400 12.93 -4.77 42.09
CA GLU A 400 12.85 -4.13 43.43
C GLU A 400 14.11 -3.33 43.76
N ALA A 401 15.30 -3.90 43.53
CA ALA A 401 16.57 -3.23 43.77
C ALA A 401 16.87 -2.09 42.77
N LYS A 402 16.33 -2.15 41.55
CA LYS A 402 16.62 -1.20 40.46
C LYS A 402 15.69 0.01 40.40
N TYR A 403 14.47 -0.11 40.89
CA TYR A 403 13.45 0.95 40.88
C TYR A 403 12.77 1.13 42.26
N PRO A 404 13.55 1.35 43.34
CA PRO A 404 13.02 1.42 44.71
C PRO A 404 11.97 2.52 44.89
N GLU A 405 12.08 3.63 44.16
CA GLU A 405 11.11 4.73 44.17
C GLU A 405 9.76 4.38 43.52
N VAL A 406 9.76 3.44 42.56
CA VAL A 406 8.51 2.87 42.01
C VAL A 406 7.88 1.93 43.02
N VAL A 407 8.67 1.07 43.67
CA VAL A 407 8.18 0.14 44.71
C VAL A 407 7.61 0.91 45.91
N GLN A 408 8.32 1.92 46.41
CA GLN A 408 7.84 2.76 47.52
C GLN A 408 6.51 3.46 47.19
N ARG A 409 6.38 4.02 45.98
CA ARG A 409 5.14 4.65 45.51
C ARG A 409 3.98 3.64 45.42
N GLN A 410 4.25 2.41 45.00
CA GLN A 410 3.25 1.34 44.90
C GLN A 410 2.85 0.80 46.28
N ASN A 411 3.77 0.70 47.24
CA ASN A 411 3.45 0.35 48.63
C ASN A 411 2.53 1.40 49.29
N LEU A 412 2.83 2.70 49.14
CA LEU A 412 1.96 3.79 49.61
C LEU A 412 0.56 3.76 48.97
N TYR A 413 0.47 3.39 47.68
CA TYR A 413 -0.80 3.13 47.00
C TYR A 413 -1.56 1.97 47.66
N TRP A 414 -0.90 0.83 47.92
CA TRP A 414 -1.54 -0.32 48.55
C TRP A 414 -2.01 -0.05 49.99
N GLU A 415 -1.23 0.69 50.79
CA GLU A 415 -1.65 1.15 52.12
C GLU A 415 -2.92 2.03 52.04
N ALA A 416 -3.03 2.90 51.03
CA ALA A 416 -4.23 3.68 50.78
C ALA A 416 -5.43 2.81 50.37
N ARG A 417 -5.23 1.79 49.52
CA ARG A 417 -6.26 0.81 49.17
C ARG A 417 -6.73 0.02 50.41
N GLN A 418 -5.80 -0.40 51.28
CA GLN A 418 -6.14 -1.14 52.49
C GLN A 418 -6.92 -0.28 53.50
N ARG A 419 -6.59 1.01 53.65
CA ARG A 419 -7.39 1.93 54.48
C ARG A 419 -8.83 2.06 53.96
N MET A 420 -9.01 2.25 52.65
CA MET A 420 -10.35 2.27 52.02
C MET A 420 -11.11 0.96 52.20
N PHE A 421 -10.43 -0.20 52.18
CA PHE A 421 -11.04 -1.51 52.43
C PHE A 421 -11.52 -1.63 53.89
N ASN A 422 -10.70 -1.22 54.86
CA ASN A 422 -11.05 -1.22 56.28
C ASN A 422 -12.24 -0.28 56.56
N GLU A 423 -12.22 0.95 56.02
CA GLU A 423 -13.31 1.92 56.12
C GLU A 423 -14.64 1.37 55.56
N MET A 424 -14.59 0.68 54.41
CA MET A 424 -15.75 0.06 53.79
C MET A 424 -16.37 -1.03 54.68
N LEU A 425 -15.54 -1.91 55.27
CA LEU A 425 -16.00 -2.93 56.22
C LEU A 425 -16.60 -2.34 57.49
N ILE A 426 -16.04 -1.24 58.01
CA ILE A 426 -16.58 -0.55 59.19
C ILE A 426 -17.94 0.09 58.86
N GLY A 427 -18.07 0.73 57.69
CA GLY A 427 -19.31 1.36 57.24
C GLY A 427 -20.50 0.39 57.09
N GLU A 428 -20.25 -0.86 56.69
CA GLU A 428 -21.29 -1.90 56.64
C GLU A 428 -21.72 -2.43 58.01
N ASN A 429 -20.86 -2.33 59.04
CA ASN A 429 -21.16 -2.81 60.40
C ASN A 429 -22.03 -1.83 61.22
N ILE A 430 -22.35 -0.63 60.71
CA ILE A 430 -23.23 0.32 61.39
C ILE A 430 -24.70 0.02 61.01
N PRO A 431 -25.54 -0.50 61.92
CA PRO A 431 -26.93 -0.78 61.61
C PRO A 431 -27.69 0.51 61.29
N LYS A 432 -28.39 0.53 60.14
CA LYS A 432 -29.19 1.68 59.69
C LYS A 432 -30.34 1.96 60.67
N ARG A 433 -30.10 2.85 61.63
CA ARG A 433 -31.03 3.27 62.69
C ARG A 433 -32.39 3.68 62.10
N GLN A 434 -33.39 2.81 62.18
CA GLN A 434 -34.75 3.12 61.72
C GLN A 434 -35.28 4.36 62.44
N ARG A 435 -35.52 5.43 61.69
CA ARG A 435 -36.05 6.69 62.23
C ARG A 435 -37.55 6.52 62.47
N LYS A 436 -37.95 6.29 63.74
CA LYS A 436 -39.36 6.26 64.15
C LYS A 436 -40.08 7.50 63.60
N LYS A 437 -41.17 7.27 62.86
CA LYS A 437 -41.95 8.32 62.19
C LYS A 437 -42.91 8.97 63.20
N SER A 438 -42.47 10.03 63.86
CA SER A 438 -43.32 10.85 64.73
C SER A 438 -44.24 11.75 63.90
N GLN A 439 -45.56 11.54 63.98
CA GLN A 439 -46.52 12.58 63.64
C GLN A 439 -46.50 13.67 64.72
N ARG A 440 -46.44 14.93 64.30
CA ARG A 440 -47.16 16.04 64.94
C ARG A 440 -47.32 17.17 63.92
N ASP A 441 -48.42 17.89 64.02
CA ASP A 441 -48.89 18.85 63.02
C ASP A 441 -48.30 20.26 63.18
N SER A 442 -48.83 21.18 62.38
CA SER A 442 -48.60 22.64 62.34
C SER A 442 -48.65 23.31 63.73
N VAL A 443 -48.05 24.50 63.95
CA VAL A 443 -48.41 25.79 63.34
C VAL A 443 -47.24 26.76 63.10
N SER A 444 -47.53 27.85 62.37
CA SER A 444 -46.64 28.97 62.05
C SER A 444 -46.59 30.04 63.15
N SER A 445 -45.50 30.83 63.10
CA SER A 445 -45.39 32.28 63.36
C SER A 445 -44.37 32.67 64.44
N ASP A 446 -43.71 33.84 64.42
CA ASP A 446 -43.33 34.81 63.37
C ASP A 446 -42.42 35.87 64.07
N THR A 447 -42.04 36.96 63.39
CA THR A 447 -41.49 38.22 63.95
C THR A 447 -39.98 38.28 64.23
N MET A 448 -39.25 38.77 63.23
CA MET A 448 -38.25 39.88 63.26
C MET A 448 -37.29 40.00 64.48
N MET A 449 -35.97 40.19 64.31
CA MET A 449 -35.38 41.36 63.63
C MET A 449 -33.94 41.14 63.11
N SER A 450 -33.49 42.02 62.21
CA SER A 450 -32.07 42.23 61.84
C SER A 450 -31.68 43.69 62.17
N PRO A 451 -30.38 44.05 62.14
CA PRO A 451 -29.86 44.61 60.89
C PRO A 451 -28.43 44.18 60.50
N LYS A 452 -28.14 44.25 59.20
CA LYS A 452 -26.81 44.16 58.57
C LYS A 452 -26.08 45.51 58.68
N PRO A 453 -24.75 45.57 58.54
CA PRO A 453 -24.19 46.02 57.24
C PRO A 453 -22.84 45.33 56.87
N ARG A 454 -22.32 45.34 55.63
CA ARG A 454 -22.83 45.78 54.31
C ARG A 454 -21.96 45.19 53.18
N CYS A 455 -22.54 45.07 51.96
CA CYS A 455 -21.91 45.19 50.62
C CYS A 455 -20.74 44.26 50.24
N ASN A 456 -20.50 43.90 48.96
CA ASN A 456 -21.19 43.98 47.65
C ASN A 456 -20.46 42.94 46.74
N SER A 457 -20.89 42.46 45.58
CA SER A 457 -22.16 42.45 44.78
C SER A 457 -21.97 41.29 43.75
N VAL A 458 -22.91 40.37 43.47
CA VAL A 458 -24.23 40.54 42.79
C VAL A 458 -24.05 40.97 41.32
N THR A 459 -24.49 40.23 40.29
CA THR A 459 -24.98 38.81 40.17
C THR A 459 -24.40 38.18 38.86
N GLU A 460 -24.91 37.27 38.01
CA GLU A 460 -26.17 36.51 37.68
C GLU A 460 -25.74 35.06 37.24
N GLU A 461 -26.52 34.03 36.88
CA GLU A 461 -27.84 33.86 36.21
C GLU A 461 -27.88 34.36 34.74
N GLU A 462 -28.78 33.92 33.85
CA GLU A 462 -30.03 33.16 34.02
C GLU A 462 -30.06 31.78 33.31
N SER A 463 -31.01 30.93 33.72
CA SER A 463 -31.35 29.64 33.11
C SER A 463 -32.66 29.70 32.30
N ASP A 464 -32.87 28.84 31.29
CA ASP A 464 -34.24 28.33 31.01
C ASP A 464 -34.28 26.84 30.66
N LYS A 465 -35.44 26.22 30.89
CA LYS A 465 -35.76 24.81 30.69
C LYS A 465 -36.96 24.70 29.75
N LYS A 466 -36.96 23.73 28.83
CA LYS A 466 -38.21 23.07 28.44
C LYS A 466 -38.04 21.58 28.19
N ARG A 467 -39.09 20.85 28.55
CA ARG A 467 -39.26 19.40 28.47
C ARG A 467 -40.69 19.15 28.02
N HIS A 468 -40.89 18.42 26.92
CA HIS A 468 -42.21 17.90 26.54
C HIS A 468 -42.14 16.42 26.13
N LYS A 469 -43.28 15.83 25.76
CA LYS A 469 -43.64 14.45 26.16
C LYS A 469 -44.38 13.69 25.05
N ASN A 470 -44.03 12.41 24.90
CA ASN A 470 -44.73 11.27 24.28
C ASN A 470 -45.79 11.52 23.18
N LYS A 471 -45.69 10.78 22.05
CA LYS A 471 -46.60 9.65 21.75
C LYS A 471 -46.21 8.78 20.53
N SER A 472 -46.81 7.60 20.50
CA SER A 472 -46.89 6.57 19.43
C SER A 472 -47.49 7.10 18.11
N ALA A 473 -47.40 6.45 16.94
CA ALA A 473 -47.71 5.03 16.69
C ALA A 473 -47.21 4.47 15.31
N THR A 474 -47.63 3.23 15.02
CA THR A 474 -47.80 2.51 13.71
C THR A 474 -47.55 3.27 12.38
N GLY A 475 -47.09 2.64 11.29
CA GLY A 475 -46.88 1.21 11.00
C GLY A 475 -46.85 0.94 9.48
N SER A 476 -46.79 -0.35 9.08
CA SER A 476 -46.53 -0.85 7.69
C SER A 476 -45.10 -0.58 7.15
N GLY A 477 -44.51 -1.41 6.29
CA GLY A 477 -44.86 -2.77 5.89
C GLY A 477 -45.11 -2.97 4.39
N LYS A 478 -44.06 -3.36 3.64
CA LYS A 478 -44.20 -4.06 2.35
C LYS A 478 -43.03 -5.01 2.10
N ARG A 479 -43.23 -5.96 1.19
CA ARG A 479 -42.56 -7.27 1.16
C ARG A 479 -41.78 -7.46 -0.15
N THR A 480 -40.67 -8.20 -0.08
CA THR A 480 -40.08 -9.05 -1.16
C THR A 480 -39.84 -8.46 -2.56
N ARG A 481 -38.61 -8.68 -3.05
CA ARG A 481 -38.46 -9.62 -4.18
C ARG A 481 -37.16 -10.41 -4.05
N ASN A 482 -37.26 -11.73 -3.92
CA ASN A 482 -36.11 -12.61 -4.12
C ASN A 482 -35.84 -12.71 -5.62
N THR A 483 -34.58 -12.78 -6.00
CA THR A 483 -34.14 -13.44 -7.24
C THR A 483 -33.15 -14.53 -6.88
N SER A 484 -33.09 -15.57 -7.69
CA SER A 484 -32.30 -16.78 -7.48
C SER A 484 -31.97 -17.39 -8.84
N SER A 485 -31.09 -18.39 -8.86
CA SER A 485 -30.40 -18.93 -10.05
C SER A 485 -29.28 -18.01 -10.59
N SER A 486 -28.20 -18.52 -11.18
CA SER A 486 -27.83 -19.94 -11.37
C SER A 486 -26.34 -20.17 -11.09
N SER A 487 -26.04 -21.32 -10.50
CA SER A 487 -24.71 -21.94 -10.52
C SER A 487 -24.64 -22.89 -11.71
N VAL A 488 -23.57 -22.81 -12.52
CA VAL A 488 -23.32 -23.75 -13.61
C VAL A 488 -22.08 -24.58 -13.26
N GLN A 489 -22.24 -25.90 -13.25
CA GLN A 489 -21.17 -26.87 -13.33
C GLN A 489 -21.51 -27.85 -14.45
N ASP A 490 -20.60 -27.96 -15.41
CA ASP A 490 -20.19 -29.15 -16.18
C ASP A 490 -19.32 -28.63 -17.35
N ALA A 491 -18.07 -29.06 -17.57
CA ALA A 491 -17.47 -30.40 -17.61
C ALA A 491 -17.52 -31.06 -19.00
N THR A 492 -16.58 -30.66 -19.87
CA THR A 492 -15.91 -31.54 -20.84
C THR A 492 -14.49 -31.02 -21.07
#